data_AF-A0ABD3PBA1-F1
#
_entry.id   AF-A0ABD3PBA1-F1
#
_cell.length_a   1.000
_cell.length_b   1.000
_cell.length_c   1.000
_cell.angle_alpha   90.00
_cell.angle_beta   90.00
_cell.angle_gamma   90.00
#
_symmetry.space_group_name_H-M   'P 1'
#
loop_
_entity.id
_entity.type
_entity.pdbx_description
1 polymer ?
#
loop_
_entity_poly.entity_id
_entity_poly.type
_entity_poly.pdbx_seq_one_letter_code
_entity_poly.pdbx_strand_id
1 'polypeptide(L)'
;MQAVALPWTDERGLRGQYSGQVNSQNQPHGFGTFVLPDGKATTCKWWNGAAVHRRRTLTERDTIDKQTDRGRSSRERSKSRPRGLTRIPPPPPFRNARVHHYEGMRKSSVLDESHKTEKSDGTTSIRHSNIIPFTYTQNSPGQRTLYALGDTPKSPSHMTALTQSSNAVSLKVHDFAFVLRSDGQWCYSIVAATDYVGLPGSHEKYYDKGTYILFVIDSEGRTKKIKEKHWEEKIRLVNIEACKTEHTSDDCSVEELFPC
;
A
#
# COMPACT_ATOMS: atom_id res chain seq x y z
N MET A 1 17.68 -1.03 -16.30
CA MET A 1 18.28 -2.18 -15.58
C MET A 1 17.67 -2.27 -14.19
N GLN A 2 17.63 -3.46 -13.59
CA GLN A 2 17.33 -3.62 -12.16
C GLN A 2 18.58 -4.10 -11.43
N ALA A 3 18.78 -3.63 -10.21
CA ALA A 3 19.84 -4.07 -9.31
C ALA A 3 19.20 -4.65 -8.04
N VAL A 4 19.86 -5.65 -7.47
CA VAL A 4 19.47 -6.29 -6.20
C VAL A 4 20.65 -6.14 -5.25
N ALA A 5 20.42 -5.50 -4.09
CA ALA A 5 21.42 -5.27 -3.05
C ALA A 5 22.69 -4.52 -3.50
N LEU A 6 22.55 -3.51 -4.37
CA LEU A 6 23.63 -2.64 -4.81
C LEU A 6 24.15 -1.79 -3.62
N PRO A 7 25.43 -1.89 -3.23
CA PRO A 7 25.99 -1.01 -2.21
C PRO A 7 25.88 0.46 -2.66
N TRP A 8 25.23 1.29 -1.86
CA TRP A 8 25.00 2.70 -2.20
C TRP A 8 25.21 3.61 -0.98
N THR A 9 25.65 4.84 -1.22
CA THR A 9 25.77 5.89 -0.21
C THR A 9 24.89 7.05 -0.63
N ASP A 10 23.93 7.44 0.21
CA ASP A 10 23.05 8.57 -0.09
C ASP A 10 23.77 9.92 0.02
N GLU A 11 23.08 11.00 -0.35
CA GLU A 11 23.58 12.38 -0.28
C GLU A 11 23.95 12.83 1.14
N ARG A 12 23.49 12.13 2.17
CA ARG A 12 23.79 12.40 3.59
C ARG A 12 25.01 11.58 4.07
N GLY A 13 25.62 10.78 3.20
CA GLY A 13 26.75 9.91 3.54
C GLY A 13 26.33 8.59 4.22
N LEU A 14 25.04 8.26 4.25
CA LEU A 14 24.56 7.03 4.85
C LEU A 14 24.77 5.87 3.87
N ARG A 15 25.50 4.85 4.31
CA ARG A 15 25.78 3.63 3.53
C ARG A 15 24.67 2.62 3.73
N GLY A 16 24.26 1.95 2.66
CA GLY A 16 23.24 0.91 2.68
C GLY A 16 23.24 0.08 1.41
N GLN A 17 22.19 -0.71 1.22
CA GLN A 17 21.97 -1.52 0.03
C GLN A 17 20.71 -1.07 -0.70
N TYR A 18 20.83 -0.77 -1.98
CA TYR A 18 19.74 -0.39 -2.85
C TYR A 18 19.27 -1.58 -3.70
N SER A 19 17.95 -1.77 -3.75
CA SER A 19 17.30 -2.74 -4.64
C SER A 19 16.22 -2.02 -5.44
N GLY A 20 16.33 -2.05 -6.77
CA GLY A 20 15.40 -1.34 -7.63
C GLY A 20 15.97 -1.04 -9.01
N GLN A 21 15.35 -0.09 -9.69
CA GLN A 21 15.79 0.34 -11.01
C GLN A 21 17.11 1.14 -10.91
N VAL A 22 17.99 0.98 -11.92
CA VAL A 22 19.24 1.75 -12.06
C VAL A 22 19.38 2.28 -13.48
N ASN A 23 20.05 3.43 -13.60
CA ASN A 23 20.38 4.06 -14.89
C ASN A 23 21.60 3.39 -15.55
N SER A 24 22.03 3.89 -16.71
CA SER A 24 23.19 3.38 -17.45
C SER A 24 24.53 3.55 -16.72
N GLN A 25 24.58 4.38 -15.67
CA GLN A 25 25.74 4.61 -14.82
C GLN A 25 25.72 3.77 -13.53
N ASN A 26 24.82 2.79 -13.44
CA ASN A 26 24.59 1.98 -12.22
C ASN A 26 24.23 2.81 -10.98
N GLN A 27 23.60 3.97 -11.16
CA GLN A 27 23.07 4.76 -10.05
C GLN A 27 21.60 4.40 -9.80
N PRO A 28 21.14 4.39 -8.54
CA PRO A 28 19.72 4.32 -8.20
C PRO A 28 18.88 5.32 -9.01
N HIS A 29 17.89 4.82 -9.74
CA HIS A 29 17.04 5.63 -10.60
C HIS A 29 15.68 4.97 -10.77
N GLY A 30 14.57 5.71 -10.78
CA GLY A 30 13.23 5.13 -10.86
C GLY A 30 12.73 4.69 -9.48
N PHE A 31 11.95 3.61 -9.38
CA PHE A 31 11.43 3.16 -8.08
C PHE A 31 12.35 2.12 -7.44
N GLY A 32 12.59 2.23 -6.13
CA GLY A 32 13.45 1.29 -5.41
C GLY A 32 13.44 1.48 -3.90
N THR A 33 14.06 0.52 -3.21
CA THR A 33 14.18 0.46 -1.76
C THR A 33 15.65 0.54 -1.37
N PHE A 34 15.96 1.41 -0.42
CA PHE A 34 17.28 1.54 0.19
C PHE A 34 17.23 1.06 1.63
N VAL A 35 18.05 0.07 1.96
CA VAL A 35 18.11 -0.58 3.28
C VAL A 35 19.40 -0.20 3.98
N LEU A 36 19.30 0.39 5.16
CA LEU A 36 20.42 0.73 6.00
C LEU A 36 20.93 -0.50 6.80
N PRO A 37 22.17 -0.48 7.32
CA PRO A 37 22.71 -1.55 8.15
C PRO A 37 21.93 -1.84 9.43
N ASP A 38 21.18 -0.85 9.95
CA ASP A 38 20.28 -1.00 11.10
C ASP A 38 18.95 -1.69 10.74
N GLY A 39 18.78 -2.11 9.49
CA GLY A 39 17.58 -2.76 8.97
C GLY A 39 16.47 -1.79 8.54
N LYS A 40 16.63 -0.48 8.73
CA LYS A 40 15.63 0.49 8.26
C LYS A 40 15.62 0.54 6.74
N ALA A 41 14.43 0.36 6.16
CA ALA A 41 14.22 0.43 4.72
C ALA A 41 13.45 1.70 4.36
N THR A 42 13.90 2.40 3.31
CA THR A 42 13.20 3.53 2.70
C THR A 42 12.87 3.19 1.25
N THR A 43 11.58 3.13 0.92
CA THR A 43 11.10 2.91 -0.45
C THR A 43 10.62 4.23 -1.03
N CYS A 44 11.24 4.68 -2.13
CA CYS A 44 10.88 5.93 -2.77
C CYS A 44 11.27 5.93 -4.26
N LYS A 45 11.00 7.05 -4.94
CA LYS A 45 11.54 7.30 -6.28
C LYS A 45 12.95 7.87 -6.15
N TRP A 46 13.85 7.47 -7.04
CA TRP A 46 15.25 7.86 -7.11
C TRP A 46 15.52 8.52 -8.46
N TRP A 47 16.43 9.48 -8.48
CA TRP A 47 16.88 10.14 -9.70
C TRP A 47 18.38 10.37 -9.62
N ASN A 48 19.13 9.59 -10.39
CA ASN A 48 20.59 9.68 -10.50
C ASN A 48 21.29 9.63 -9.14
N GLY A 49 20.89 8.66 -8.31
CA GLY A 49 21.49 8.40 -7.01
C GLY A 49 20.91 9.19 -5.84
N ALA A 50 20.07 10.19 -6.09
CA ALA A 50 19.37 10.95 -5.06
C ALA A 50 17.96 10.41 -4.84
N ALA A 51 17.55 10.28 -3.57
CA ALA A 51 16.17 9.99 -3.23
C ALA A 51 15.32 11.22 -3.59
N VAL A 52 14.42 11.07 -4.56
CA VAL A 52 13.43 12.10 -4.85
C VAL A 52 12.41 12.02 -3.73
N HIS A 53 12.60 12.86 -2.71
CA HIS A 53 11.55 13.13 -1.77
C HIS A 53 10.38 13.62 -2.60
N ARG A 54 9.25 12.90 -2.57
CA ARG A 54 8.00 13.52 -2.96
C ARG A 54 7.91 14.70 -2.01
N ARG A 55 8.13 15.93 -2.50
CA ARG A 55 7.54 17.09 -1.84
C ARG A 55 6.11 16.62 -1.64
N ARG A 56 5.71 16.38 -0.39
CA ARG A 56 4.30 16.51 -0.07
C ARG A 56 3.99 17.87 -0.68
N THR A 57 3.26 17.90 -1.78
CA THR A 57 2.54 19.09 -2.15
C THR A 57 1.78 19.39 -0.87
N LEU A 58 2.28 20.39 -0.13
CA LEU A 58 1.56 21.03 0.95
C LEU A 58 0.34 21.62 0.24
N THR A 59 -0.65 20.78 -0.04
CA THR A 59 -2.01 21.23 -0.24
C THR A 59 -2.45 21.68 1.14
N GLU A 60 -2.11 22.93 1.43
CA GLU A 60 -3.09 23.91 1.85
C GLU A 60 -3.86 23.52 3.12
N ARG A 61 -3.21 23.68 4.28
CA ARG A 61 -3.87 24.02 5.57
C ARG A 61 -2.92 24.42 6.71
N ASP A 62 -1.79 25.05 6.38
CA ASP A 62 -1.10 25.93 7.33
C ASP A 62 -1.54 27.37 7.07
N THR A 63 -2.80 27.66 7.35
CA THR A 63 -3.26 29.02 7.64
C THR A 63 -4.15 28.98 8.87
N ILE A 64 -3.82 29.90 9.79
CA ILE A 64 -4.52 30.22 11.04
C ILE A 64 -4.14 29.31 12.21
N ASP A 65 -3.01 29.64 12.84
CA ASP A 65 -3.15 29.93 14.27
C ASP A 65 -2.41 31.21 14.66
N LYS A 66 -3.08 31.91 15.56
CA LYS A 66 -3.05 33.35 15.76
C LYS A 66 -1.77 33.85 16.40
N GLN A 67 -1.47 35.10 16.03
CA GLN A 67 -0.83 36.09 16.89
C GLN A 67 -1.28 35.95 18.35
N THR A 68 -0.34 35.63 19.23
CA THR A 68 -0.26 36.33 20.51
C THR A 68 1.18 36.82 20.67
N ASP A 69 1.33 38.07 20.29
CA ASP A 69 2.39 38.95 20.72
C ASP A 69 2.31 39.09 22.24
N ARG A 70 3.37 38.71 22.95
CA ARG A 70 3.85 39.33 24.21
C ARG A 70 5.09 38.60 24.72
N GLY A 71 6.23 39.26 24.54
CA GLY A 71 7.10 39.49 25.70
C GLY A 71 8.42 38.74 25.77
N ARG A 72 9.46 39.47 25.32
CA ARG A 72 10.55 39.97 26.18
C ARG A 72 11.68 39.00 26.60
N SER A 73 12.89 39.53 26.39
CA SER A 73 14.19 39.20 27.02
C SER A 73 15.06 38.20 26.25
N SER A 74 15.99 38.65 25.40
CA SER A 74 17.29 39.26 25.75
C SER A 74 18.14 38.43 26.72
N ARG A 75 19.15 37.74 26.16
CA ARG A 75 20.55 37.61 26.60
C ARG A 75 21.24 36.59 25.69
N GLU A 76 22.05 37.03 24.72
CA GLU A 76 23.51 37.25 24.84
C GLU A 76 24.33 36.07 25.39
N ARG A 77 25.50 35.88 24.76
CA ARG A 77 26.66 35.03 25.12
C ARG A 77 26.54 33.53 24.79
N SER A 78 27.52 32.84 24.20
CA SER A 78 28.92 33.13 23.90
C SER A 78 29.52 32.07 22.96
N LYS A 79 30.37 32.54 22.04
CA LYS A 79 31.74 32.09 21.68
C LYS A 79 32.14 30.59 21.78
N SER A 80 32.76 30.16 20.67
CA SER A 80 33.99 29.31 20.53
C SER A 80 33.83 27.80 20.80
N ARG A 81 34.44 26.84 20.08
CA ARG A 81 35.68 26.71 19.28
C ARG A 81 35.56 25.55 18.26
N PRO A 82 36.45 25.47 17.25
CA PRO A 82 36.67 24.27 16.44
C PRO A 82 37.81 23.41 17.02
N ARG A 83 37.75 22.08 16.83
CA ARG A 83 38.89 21.13 16.69
C ARG A 83 38.40 19.68 16.85
N GLY A 84 38.85 18.79 15.97
CA GLY A 84 38.78 17.35 16.20
C GLY A 84 38.75 16.50 14.94
N LEU A 85 39.72 16.64 14.03
CA LEU A 85 39.97 15.66 12.97
C LEU A 85 40.58 14.40 13.58
N THR A 86 39.74 13.44 13.96
CA THR A 86 40.17 12.07 14.26
C THR A 86 40.47 11.33 12.96
N ARG A 87 41.76 11.02 12.75
CA ARG A 87 42.24 10.11 11.69
C ARG A 87 41.60 8.73 11.87
N ILE A 88 40.89 8.27 10.84
CA ILE A 88 40.39 6.90 10.73
C ILE A 88 41.55 6.01 10.23
N PRO A 89 41.88 4.89 10.89
CA PRO A 89 42.88 3.94 10.39
C PRO A 89 42.38 3.19 9.14
N PRO A 90 43.27 2.80 8.22
CA PRO A 90 42.90 2.06 7.02
C PRO A 90 42.40 0.64 7.37
N PRO A 91 41.41 0.10 6.63
CA PRO A 91 40.92 -1.25 6.83
C PRO A 91 41.96 -2.31 6.43
N PRO A 92 41.97 -3.49 7.09
CA PRO A 92 42.86 -4.58 6.74
C PRO A 92 42.49 -5.22 5.38
N PRO A 93 43.46 -5.81 4.66
CA PRO A 93 43.22 -6.46 3.37
C PRO A 93 42.37 -7.72 3.53
N PHE A 94 41.35 -7.84 2.67
CA PHE A 94 40.47 -8.99 2.58
C PHE A 94 41.25 -10.23 2.14
N ARG A 95 41.23 -11.29 2.96
CA ARG A 95 41.66 -12.64 2.57
C ARG A 95 40.54 -13.28 1.73
N ASN A 96 40.88 -13.64 0.50
CA ASN A 96 40.00 -14.36 -0.42
C ASN A 96 39.62 -15.73 0.17
N ALA A 97 38.34 -15.92 0.50
CA ALA A 97 37.80 -17.20 0.92
C ALA A 97 37.58 -18.10 -0.31
N ARG A 98 38.07 -19.33 -0.19
CA ARG A 98 38.00 -20.45 -1.13
C ARG A 98 36.58 -20.68 -1.67
N VAL A 99 36.49 -20.76 -2.99
CA VAL A 99 35.36 -21.32 -3.74
C VAL A 99 35.31 -22.82 -3.49
N HIS A 100 34.28 -23.30 -2.80
CA HIS A 100 33.96 -24.73 -2.74
C HIS A 100 33.08 -25.09 -3.94
N HIS A 101 33.65 -25.93 -4.78
CA HIS A 101 33.03 -26.59 -5.92
C HIS A 101 32.01 -27.62 -5.42
N TYR A 102 30.74 -27.48 -5.78
CA TYR A 102 29.75 -28.57 -5.66
C TYR A 102 29.39 -29.03 -7.07
N GLU A 103 30.05 -30.09 -7.49
CA GLU A 103 29.67 -30.93 -8.61
C GLU A 103 28.74 -32.04 -8.11
N GLY A 104 27.68 -32.31 -8.88
CA GLY A 104 26.96 -33.58 -8.82
C GLY A 104 25.68 -33.56 -8.00
N MET A 105 24.54 -33.62 -8.68
CA MET A 105 23.66 -34.79 -8.60
C MET A 105 22.52 -34.73 -9.64
N ARG A 106 22.63 -35.65 -10.61
CA ARG A 106 21.60 -36.53 -11.19
C ARG A 106 20.14 -36.06 -11.21
N LYS A 107 19.58 -35.93 -12.43
CA LYS A 107 18.13 -36.02 -12.70
C LYS A 107 17.82 -37.30 -13.49
N SER A 108 17.04 -38.18 -12.87
CA SER A 108 16.21 -39.23 -13.45
C SER A 108 14.78 -38.89 -12.97
N SER A 109 13.76 -38.64 -13.79
CA SER A 109 13.07 -39.49 -14.77
C SER A 109 11.64 -39.75 -14.26
N VAL A 110 10.66 -39.59 -15.15
CA VAL A 110 9.38 -40.32 -15.22
C VAL A 110 8.19 -39.82 -14.37
N LEU A 111 7.16 -39.40 -15.12
CA LEU A 111 5.69 -39.61 -15.05
C LEU A 111 5.03 -39.81 -13.67
N ASP A 112 3.94 -39.11 -13.38
CA ASP A 112 2.57 -39.68 -13.53
C ASP A 112 1.47 -38.63 -13.24
N GLU A 113 0.32 -38.98 -13.78
CA GLU A 113 -0.96 -38.31 -14.01
C GLU A 113 -1.85 -38.17 -12.75
N SER A 114 -2.95 -37.41 -12.90
CA SER A 114 -4.27 -37.70 -12.31
C SER A 114 -4.71 -37.13 -10.93
N HIS A 115 -5.72 -36.25 -11.04
CA HIS A 115 -6.90 -36.00 -10.16
C HIS A 115 -6.75 -35.42 -8.74
N LYS A 116 -7.24 -34.18 -8.53
CA LYS A 116 -8.44 -33.85 -7.71
C LYS A 116 -8.64 -32.34 -7.60
N THR A 117 -9.81 -31.86 -8.00
CA THR A 117 -10.25 -30.47 -7.82
C THR A 117 -10.89 -30.33 -6.43
N GLU A 118 -10.10 -29.99 -5.43
CA GLU A 118 -10.60 -29.66 -4.09
C GLU A 118 -10.95 -28.16 -4.00
N LYS A 119 -12.22 -27.88 -3.67
CA LYS A 119 -12.69 -26.54 -3.28
C LYS A 119 -12.07 -26.19 -1.93
N SER A 120 -10.95 -25.45 -1.96
CA SER A 120 -10.33 -24.91 -0.76
C SER A 120 -10.86 -23.52 -0.46
N ASP A 121 -11.91 -23.45 0.36
CA ASP A 121 -12.32 -22.20 1.04
C ASP A 121 -11.39 -21.94 2.23
N GLY A 122 -10.12 -21.68 1.92
CA GLY A 122 -9.12 -21.25 2.88
C GLY A 122 -9.38 -19.81 3.33
N THR A 123 -10.30 -19.62 4.27
CA THR A 123 -10.42 -18.36 5.01
C THR A 123 -9.27 -18.29 6.00
N THR A 124 -8.08 -17.93 5.51
CA THR A 124 -6.94 -17.65 6.37
C THR A 124 -7.19 -16.31 7.03
N SER A 125 -7.76 -16.33 8.24
CA SER A 125 -7.80 -15.17 9.13
C SER A 125 -6.38 -14.88 9.59
N ILE A 126 -5.57 -14.30 8.70
CA ILE A 126 -4.22 -13.89 9.05
C ILE A 126 -4.35 -12.59 9.83
N ARG A 127 -4.21 -12.70 11.15
CA ARG A 127 -4.03 -11.53 12.03
C ARG A 127 -2.67 -10.91 11.73
N HIS A 128 -2.60 -10.07 10.69
CA HIS A 128 -1.43 -9.24 10.43
C HIS A 128 -1.32 -8.19 11.54
N SER A 129 -0.47 -8.44 12.53
CA SER A 129 -0.37 -7.66 13.78
C SER A 129 0.33 -6.30 13.65
N ASN A 130 0.44 -5.71 12.46
CA ASN A 130 1.09 -4.41 12.24
C ASN A 130 0.24 -3.44 11.38
N ILE A 131 -1.08 -3.63 11.32
CA ILE A 131 -1.96 -2.66 10.67
C ILE A 131 -2.16 -1.49 11.64
N ILE A 132 -1.50 -0.36 11.35
CA ILE A 132 -1.70 0.91 12.04
C ILE A 132 -3.22 1.19 12.07
N PRO A 133 -3.81 1.55 13.22
CA PRO A 133 -5.24 1.89 13.30
C PRO A 133 -5.51 3.04 12.33
N PHE A 134 -6.15 2.73 11.22
CA PHE A 134 -6.42 3.69 10.17
C PHE A 134 -7.71 4.42 10.55
N THR A 135 -7.58 5.56 11.25
CA THR A 135 -8.71 6.46 11.45
C THR A 135 -9.05 7.08 10.10
N TYR A 136 -10.08 6.56 9.45
CA TYR A 136 -10.57 7.12 8.20
C TYR A 136 -11.13 8.52 8.49
N THR A 137 -10.40 9.57 8.11
CA THR A 137 -10.97 10.91 7.98
C THR A 137 -12.07 10.81 6.94
N GLN A 138 -13.33 10.84 7.41
CA GLN A 138 -14.50 10.94 6.56
C GLN A 138 -14.25 12.01 5.49
N ASN A 139 -14.59 11.66 4.26
CA ASN A 139 -14.59 12.59 3.12
C ASN A 139 -15.26 13.91 3.50
N SER A 140 -14.83 14.97 2.82
CA SER A 140 -15.36 16.33 2.83
C SER A 140 -16.76 16.45 3.44
N PRO A 141 -16.97 17.31 4.47
CA PRO A 141 -18.28 17.50 5.07
C PRO A 141 -19.29 17.89 3.98
N GLY A 142 -20.11 16.93 3.56
CA GLY A 142 -21.03 17.06 2.43
C GLY A 142 -21.26 15.77 1.63
N GLN A 143 -20.28 14.86 1.54
CA GLN A 143 -20.47 13.54 0.91
C GLN A 143 -20.49 12.46 1.98
N ARG A 144 -21.60 12.37 2.71
CA ARG A 144 -21.87 11.19 3.53
C ARG A 144 -22.03 10.00 2.58
N THR A 145 -21.14 9.03 2.68
CA THR A 145 -21.33 7.75 2.01
C THR A 145 -22.59 7.10 2.58
N LEU A 146 -23.47 6.61 1.72
CA LEU A 146 -24.72 5.93 2.12
C LEU A 146 -24.50 4.61 2.88
N TYR A 147 -23.25 4.15 2.90
CA TYR A 147 -22.81 2.90 3.49
C TYR A 147 -21.66 3.15 4.46
N ALA A 148 -21.72 2.50 5.61
CA ALA A 148 -20.58 2.25 6.49
C ALA A 148 -19.87 0.96 6.08
N LEU A 149 -18.64 0.76 6.56
CA LEU A 149 -17.89 -0.47 6.32
C LEU A 149 -18.62 -1.67 6.92
N GLY A 150 -18.82 -2.70 6.10
CA GLY A 150 -19.53 -3.93 6.46
C GLY A 150 -21.01 -3.93 6.09
N ASP A 151 -21.58 -2.80 5.69
CA ASP A 151 -23.00 -2.72 5.33
C ASP A 151 -23.30 -3.55 4.09
N THR A 152 -24.47 -4.20 4.09
CA THR A 152 -25.01 -4.89 2.92
C THR A 152 -25.58 -3.89 1.91
N PRO A 153 -25.46 -4.13 0.59
CA PRO A 153 -26.07 -3.25 -0.41
C PRO A 153 -27.59 -3.21 -0.22
N LYS A 154 -28.18 -2.01 -0.17
CA LYS A 154 -29.64 -1.83 -0.02
C LYS A 154 -30.43 -2.24 -1.27
N SER A 155 -29.78 -2.16 -2.44
CA SER A 155 -30.38 -2.47 -3.74
C SER A 155 -29.30 -3.03 -4.68
N PRO A 156 -29.63 -3.99 -5.58
CA PRO A 156 -28.72 -4.46 -6.61
C PRO A 156 -28.21 -3.34 -7.55
N SER A 157 -28.98 -2.26 -7.75
CA SER A 157 -28.59 -1.12 -8.58
C SER A 157 -27.39 -0.35 -8.03
N HIS A 158 -27.13 -0.44 -6.72
CA HIS A 158 -25.96 0.15 -6.06
C HIS A 158 -24.65 -0.56 -6.39
N MET A 159 -24.73 -1.74 -7.00
CA MET A 159 -23.60 -2.52 -7.45
C MET A 159 -23.53 -2.52 -8.97
N THR A 160 -22.37 -2.18 -9.52
CA THR A 160 -22.08 -2.39 -10.93
C THR A 160 -21.36 -3.73 -11.10
N ALA A 161 -21.95 -4.63 -11.89
CA ALA A 161 -21.31 -5.88 -12.27
C ALA A 161 -19.99 -5.59 -13.00
N LEU A 162 -18.94 -6.32 -12.64
CA LEU A 162 -17.72 -6.33 -13.41
C LEU A 162 -18.01 -7.13 -14.68
N THR A 163 -18.14 -6.46 -15.82
CA THR A 163 -18.25 -7.10 -17.13
C THR A 163 -16.90 -7.63 -17.61
N GLN A 164 -15.80 -7.11 -17.06
CA GLN A 164 -14.43 -7.49 -17.36
C GLN A 164 -13.53 -7.27 -16.13
N SER A 165 -12.54 -8.14 -15.93
CA SER A 165 -11.50 -8.03 -14.91
C SER A 165 -10.74 -6.69 -14.91
N SER A 166 -10.66 -6.01 -16.06
CA SER A 166 -10.04 -4.69 -16.24
C SER A 166 -10.61 -3.61 -15.31
N ASN A 167 -11.89 -3.71 -14.95
CA ASN A 167 -12.53 -2.76 -14.05
C ASN A 167 -12.10 -2.93 -12.58
N ALA A 168 -11.65 -4.11 -12.17
CA ALA A 168 -11.08 -4.31 -10.84
C ALA A 168 -9.62 -3.83 -10.77
N VAL A 169 -8.89 -3.84 -11.89
CA VAL A 169 -7.52 -3.30 -11.99
C VAL A 169 -7.46 -1.80 -11.74
N SER A 170 -8.56 -1.07 -12.00
CA SER A 170 -8.61 0.38 -11.80
C SER A 170 -8.75 0.79 -10.33
N LEU A 171 -9.12 -0.14 -9.44
CA LEU A 171 -9.26 0.11 -8.00
C LEU A 171 -7.91 0.50 -7.39
N LYS A 172 -7.92 1.61 -6.65
CA LYS A 172 -6.77 2.12 -5.90
C LYS A 172 -6.96 1.90 -4.41
N VAL A 173 -5.85 2.01 -3.67
CA VAL A 173 -5.92 2.05 -2.21
C VAL A 173 -6.84 3.20 -1.77
N HIS A 174 -7.74 2.90 -0.84
CA HIS A 174 -8.83 3.75 -0.38
C HIS A 174 -10.07 3.87 -1.29
N ASP A 175 -10.10 3.20 -2.44
CA ASP A 175 -11.34 3.07 -3.20
C ASP A 175 -12.32 2.11 -2.50
N PHE A 176 -13.61 2.32 -2.77
CA PHE A 176 -14.68 1.51 -2.20
C PHE A 176 -15.25 0.53 -3.23
N ALA A 177 -15.62 -0.65 -2.76
CA ALA A 177 -16.26 -1.69 -3.54
C ALA A 177 -17.19 -2.52 -2.66
N PHE A 178 -18.15 -3.21 -3.30
CA PHE A 178 -18.86 -4.29 -2.64
C PHE A 178 -18.09 -5.61 -2.83
N VAL A 179 -17.88 -6.31 -1.73
CA VAL A 179 -17.10 -7.56 -1.67
C VAL A 179 -17.98 -8.69 -1.17
N LEU A 180 -17.97 -9.82 -1.89
CA LEU A 180 -18.68 -11.03 -1.49
C LEU A 180 -17.92 -11.76 -0.37
N ARG A 181 -18.53 -11.89 0.80
CA ARG A 181 -18.01 -12.59 1.98
C ARG A 181 -18.11 -14.12 1.82
N SER A 182 -17.51 -14.85 2.76
CA SER A 182 -17.53 -16.33 2.75
C SER A 182 -18.91 -16.90 3.08
N ASP A 183 -19.74 -16.15 3.80
CA ASP A 183 -21.15 -16.45 4.08
C ASP A 183 -22.08 -16.21 2.87
N GLY A 184 -21.54 -15.75 1.73
CA GLY A 184 -22.31 -15.46 0.53
C GLY A 184 -23.00 -14.09 0.54
N GLN A 185 -22.75 -13.23 1.54
CA GLN A 185 -23.31 -11.88 1.58
C GLN A 185 -22.35 -10.84 1.01
N TRP A 186 -22.89 -9.85 0.30
CA TRP A 186 -22.13 -8.70 -0.18
C TRP A 186 -21.97 -7.66 0.94
N CYS A 187 -20.79 -7.06 1.07
CA CYS A 187 -20.52 -6.01 2.05
C CYS A 187 -19.73 -4.84 1.46
N TYR A 188 -20.05 -3.63 1.91
CA TYR A 188 -19.34 -2.41 1.56
C TYR A 188 -17.95 -2.42 2.21
N SER A 189 -16.92 -2.32 1.38
CA SER A 189 -15.52 -2.52 1.78
C SER A 189 -14.62 -1.47 1.16
N ILE A 190 -13.44 -1.28 1.76
CA ILE A 190 -12.41 -0.36 1.26
C ILE A 190 -11.13 -1.11 0.89
N VAL A 191 -10.49 -0.72 -0.20
CA VAL A 191 -9.21 -1.30 -0.64
C VAL A 191 -8.10 -0.87 0.33
N ALA A 192 -7.51 -1.85 1.02
CA ALA A 192 -6.36 -1.66 1.90
C ALA A 192 -5.03 -1.68 1.15
N ALA A 193 -4.93 -2.61 0.19
CA ALA A 193 -3.74 -2.79 -0.62
C ALA A 193 -4.10 -3.42 -1.97
N THR A 194 -3.43 -2.97 -3.02
CA THR A 194 -3.40 -3.65 -4.32
C THR A 194 -1.98 -4.16 -4.50
N ASP A 195 -1.81 -5.48 -4.47
CA ASP A 195 -0.47 -6.06 -4.63
C ASP A 195 -0.29 -6.38 -6.12
N TYR A 196 0.27 -5.41 -6.84
CA TYR A 196 0.69 -5.61 -8.22
C TYR A 196 2.09 -6.21 -8.19
N VAL A 197 2.15 -7.53 -8.29
CA VAL A 197 3.33 -8.34 -8.62
C VAL A 197 4.55 -8.06 -7.74
N GLY A 198 4.69 -8.88 -6.69
CA GLY A 198 5.95 -9.34 -6.12
C GLY A 198 7.09 -8.32 -6.10
N LEU A 199 7.21 -7.60 -4.97
CA LEU A 199 8.46 -6.95 -4.61
C LEU A 199 9.63 -7.95 -4.84
N PRO A 200 10.67 -7.56 -5.59
CA PRO A 200 11.82 -8.41 -5.79
C PRO A 200 12.48 -8.66 -4.43
N GLY A 201 12.33 -9.88 -3.91
CA GLY A 201 12.91 -10.29 -2.63
C GLY A 201 11.99 -11.07 -1.69
N SER A 202 10.67 -11.15 -1.94
CA SER A 202 9.85 -12.12 -1.19
C SER A 202 10.16 -13.53 -1.69
N HIS A 203 11.00 -14.22 -0.91
CA HIS A 203 11.39 -15.63 -1.09
C HIS A 203 10.26 -16.60 -0.72
N GLU A 204 9.01 -16.13 -0.80
CA GLU A 204 7.83 -16.95 -0.61
C GLU A 204 7.60 -17.76 -1.90
N LYS A 205 7.50 -19.08 -1.74
CA LYS A 205 7.68 -20.07 -2.80
C LYS A 205 6.74 -19.81 -4.00
N TYR A 206 7.33 -19.99 -5.17
CA TYR A 206 7.01 -19.42 -6.48
C TYR A 206 5.66 -19.82 -7.12
N TYR A 207 4.81 -20.63 -6.48
CA TYR A 207 3.72 -21.34 -7.19
C TYR A 207 2.32 -20.71 -7.07
N ASP A 208 2.13 -19.63 -6.30
CA ASP A 208 0.81 -18.99 -6.15
C ASP A 208 0.90 -17.45 -6.10
N LYS A 209 1.84 -16.88 -6.89
CA LYS A 209 2.06 -15.44 -7.05
C LYS A 209 1.01 -14.78 -7.97
N GLY A 210 -0.27 -14.99 -7.69
CA GLY A 210 -1.34 -14.28 -8.38
C GLY A 210 -1.51 -12.85 -7.85
N THR A 211 -1.86 -11.91 -8.73
CA THR A 211 -2.31 -10.56 -8.33
C THR A 211 -3.49 -10.68 -7.38
N TYR A 212 -3.53 -9.85 -6.35
CA TYR A 212 -4.65 -9.82 -5.42
C TYR A 212 -4.93 -8.41 -4.92
N ILE A 213 -6.15 -8.23 -4.43
CA ILE A 213 -6.58 -7.03 -3.73
C ILE A 213 -6.94 -7.43 -2.30
N LEU A 214 -6.47 -6.66 -1.33
CA LEU A 214 -6.81 -6.78 0.08
C LEU A 214 -7.86 -5.71 0.42
N PHE A 215 -9.01 -6.15 0.91
CA PHE A 215 -10.09 -5.28 1.36
C PHE A 215 -10.19 -5.29 2.87
N VAL A 216 -10.52 -4.15 3.48
CA VAL A 216 -11.06 -4.08 4.84
C VAL A 216 -12.58 -4.19 4.74
N ILE A 217 -13.16 -5.17 5.42
CA ILE A 217 -14.59 -5.52 5.29
C ILE A 217 -15.47 -4.92 6.37
N ASP A 218 -14.91 -4.38 7.46
CA ASP A 218 -15.67 -3.78 8.57
C ASP A 218 -14.82 -2.83 9.42
N SER A 219 -15.48 -2.23 10.42
CA SER A 219 -14.89 -1.32 11.41
C SER A 219 -13.95 -2.01 12.41
N GLU A 220 -14.02 -3.34 12.58
CA GLU A 220 -13.10 -4.11 13.42
C GLU A 220 -11.73 -4.32 12.72
N GLY A 221 -11.62 -3.93 11.45
CA GLY A 221 -10.41 -4.10 10.66
C GLY A 221 -10.23 -5.52 10.14
N ARG A 222 -11.29 -6.34 10.10
CA ARG A 222 -11.20 -7.64 9.42
C ARG A 222 -10.96 -7.41 7.94
N THR A 223 -10.18 -8.29 7.33
CA THR A 223 -9.77 -8.15 5.93
C THR A 223 -10.12 -9.37 5.09
N LYS A 224 -10.26 -9.15 3.78
CA LYS A 224 -10.44 -10.21 2.79
C LYS A 224 -9.50 -10.03 1.62
N LYS A 225 -8.75 -11.09 1.31
CA LYS A 225 -7.85 -11.16 0.17
C LYS A 225 -8.57 -11.84 -1.00
N ILE A 226 -8.60 -11.19 -2.16
CA ILE A 226 -9.26 -11.73 -3.36
C ILE A 226 -8.24 -11.79 -4.50
N LYS A 227 -8.00 -13.01 -4.98
CA LYS A 227 -7.12 -13.28 -6.12
C LYS A 227 -7.79 -12.83 -7.43
N GLU A 228 -6.96 -12.44 -8.40
CA GLU A 228 -7.37 -11.94 -9.72
C GLU A 228 -8.42 -12.80 -10.42
N LYS A 229 -8.23 -14.13 -10.43
CA LYS A 229 -9.17 -15.09 -11.02
C LYS A 229 -10.59 -15.06 -10.44
N HIS A 230 -10.80 -14.41 -9.29
CA HIS A 230 -12.08 -14.30 -8.60
C HIS A 230 -12.63 -12.88 -8.56
N TRP A 231 -11.97 -11.89 -9.17
CA TRP A 231 -12.42 -10.50 -9.11
C TRP A 231 -13.82 -10.33 -9.69
N GLU A 232 -14.09 -10.90 -10.87
CA GLU A 232 -15.40 -10.81 -11.53
C GLU A 232 -16.54 -11.46 -10.75
N GLU A 233 -16.26 -12.42 -9.87
CA GLU A 233 -17.27 -13.09 -9.06
C GLU A 233 -17.46 -12.41 -7.70
N LYS A 234 -16.36 -11.95 -7.09
CA LYS A 234 -16.33 -11.54 -5.67
C LYS A 234 -16.28 -10.03 -5.45
N ILE A 235 -16.13 -9.22 -6.50
CA ILE A 235 -16.01 -7.76 -6.42
C ILE A 235 -17.10 -7.11 -7.30
N ARG A 236 -17.71 -6.04 -6.80
CA ARG A 236 -18.62 -5.18 -7.54
C ARG A 236 -18.25 -3.73 -7.27
N LEU A 237 -18.23 -2.91 -8.31
CA LEU A 237 -17.97 -1.48 -8.14
C LEU A 237 -19.19 -0.79 -7.54
N VAL A 238 -18.97 0.29 -6.80
CA VAL A 238 -20.05 1.09 -6.24
C VAL A 238 -20.65 1.96 -7.35
N ASN A 239 -21.95 1.81 -7.59
CA ASN A 239 -22.68 2.68 -8.51
C ASN A 239 -23.07 3.98 -7.80
N ILE A 240 -22.24 5.01 -7.94
CA ILE A 240 -22.40 6.29 -7.25
C ILE A 240 -23.71 6.98 -7.65
N GLU A 241 -24.14 6.87 -8.91
CA GLU A 241 -25.33 7.57 -9.40
C GLU A 241 -26.62 6.94 -8.84
N ALA A 242 -26.71 5.61 -8.81
CA ALA A 242 -27.85 4.91 -8.20
C ALA A 242 -27.95 5.20 -6.69
N CYS A 243 -26.82 5.38 -6.01
CA CYS A 243 -26.81 5.73 -4.60
C CYS A 243 -27.42 7.12 -4.34
N LYS A 244 -27.19 8.11 -5.22
CA LYS A 244 -27.70 9.48 -5.02
C LYS A 244 -29.22 9.59 -5.18
N THR A 245 -29.81 8.80 -6.07
CA THR A 245 -31.23 8.93 -6.45
C THR A 245 -32.21 8.56 -5.34
N GLU A 246 -31.82 7.73 -4.36
CA GLU A 246 -32.71 7.33 -3.26
C GLU A 246 -32.92 8.46 -2.23
N HIS A 247 -32.04 9.46 -2.17
CA HIS A 247 -32.14 10.50 -1.15
C HIS A 247 -33.09 11.65 -1.50
N THR A 248 -33.52 11.74 -2.76
CA THR A 248 -34.35 12.84 -3.27
C THR A 248 -35.85 12.55 -3.25
N SER A 249 -36.29 11.33 -2.92
CA SER A 249 -37.71 10.96 -2.98
C SER A 249 -38.50 11.23 -1.69
N ASP A 250 -37.83 11.48 -0.57
CA ASP A 250 -38.50 11.66 0.73
C ASP A 250 -38.86 13.13 1.05
N ASP A 251 -38.53 14.07 0.16
CA ASP A 251 -39.00 15.47 0.25
C ASP A 251 -40.36 15.65 -0.44
N CYS A 252 -41.21 14.61 -0.36
CA CYS A 252 -42.61 14.69 -0.72
C CYS A 252 -43.37 15.44 0.38
N SER A 253 -43.58 16.73 0.10
CA SER A 253 -44.92 17.31 0.15
C SER A 253 -45.66 17.12 1.48
N VAL A 254 -45.25 17.88 2.50
CA VAL A 254 -46.28 18.55 3.29
C VAL A 254 -46.94 19.56 2.35
N GLU A 255 -47.89 19.08 1.54
CA GLU A 255 -48.93 19.97 1.05
C GLU A 255 -49.57 20.57 2.30
N GLU A 256 -49.32 21.86 2.52
CA GLU A 256 -50.16 22.72 3.32
C GLU A 256 -51.57 22.73 2.69
N LEU A 257 -52.33 21.68 2.95
CA LEU A 257 -53.78 21.73 2.97
C LEU A 257 -54.17 22.39 4.30
N PHE A 258 -54.06 23.72 4.35
CA PHE A 258 -54.87 24.54 5.26
C PHE A 258 -56.06 25.09 4.47
N PRO A 259 -57.22 24.42 4.48
CA PRO A 259 -58.46 25.03 4.07
C PRO A 259 -59.00 25.94 5.17
N CYS A 260 -59.28 27.18 4.76
CA CYS A 260 -60.16 28.22 5.32
C CYS A 260 -59.66 29.06 6.50
#